data_AF-A0A947QQM4-F1
#
_entry.id   AF-A0A947QQM4-F1
#
_cell.length_a   1.000
_cell.length_b   1.000
_cell.length_c   1.000
_cell.angle_alpha   90.00
_cell.angle_beta   90.00
_cell.angle_gamma   90.00
#
_symmetry.space_group_name_H-M   'P 1'
#
loop_
_entity.id
_entity.type
_entity.pdbx_description
1 polymer ?
#
loop_
_entity_poly.entity_id
_entity_poly.type
_entity_poly.pdbx_seq_one_letter_code
_entity_poly.pdbx_strand_id
1 'polypeptide(L)'
;MKALRGLQCLKRIELYLAVPFVLLLLFNSLNLPTDVFSKTQDDIEKEIDQKEEELNSLETELQKAEQTVAYYESQMGGSSSQLENIENELNKVKAELDVNKVKLDKYKKNLEFIELDMEKKQGEMNENLVNVYINDRRGLVDVLLSNGEVDGFWKDYKYRETLLDTDIESINQMALEAESLRKKKIEFEKKVGVLSDENKTLAERKQELEDQISYYNSLASQNANVQSSIRAQMGSVQQDIEGLNDDLRKMMDEEAILIGDVNGGTKPLVKGEYYFYGRGRALYQGHGLGFSQYGAYGGGKNGMSGTQIAKFYYSGTIIGTASGNIDVIGYGTMDIEVYVSGLGEIPDKACGTQSQVNSRPDKYRLDDPNTIWDCWPENAIEAQVIVARSYALAYGGPICTSASCQVYKGGNAKKWAADETKGKVLKSGSSIIKAYYSSDNNNGWGTATHRNPVWCWDFSGNCGEGFSWLQGVNDSSFAAKGSYTDWMWRANSYSLKELQSMLEWYSKAGYSYPSSNDVKNLLNSVGSLKDIQFVRDVSGRAAKVRIVGKNGAGDINGEFFKIIYNFWVGNEVPSGEVDPIFSLTFYFRQVE
;
A
#
# COMPACT_ATOMS: atom_id res chain seq x y z
N MET A 1 -57.63 17.39 45.06
CA MET A 1 -56.83 17.01 46.23
C MET A 1 -55.44 16.61 45.72
N LYS A 2 -54.49 17.55 45.82
CA LYS A 2 -53.29 17.46 46.68
C LYS A 2 -52.28 16.38 46.22
N ALA A 3 -51.31 16.77 45.38
CA ALA A 3 -49.93 17.02 45.80
C ALA A 3 -48.94 16.93 44.61
N LEU A 4 -48.39 18.10 44.25
CA LEU A 4 -47.04 18.36 43.74
C LEU A 4 -46.63 17.84 42.34
N ARG A 5 -47.02 18.60 41.32
CA ARG A 5 -46.20 18.92 40.13
C ARG A 5 -45.74 20.37 40.22
N GLY A 6 -44.50 20.66 39.86
CA GLY A 6 -44.09 21.98 39.34
C GLY A 6 -42.89 22.66 40.03
N LEU A 7 -42.13 23.40 39.19
CA LEU A 7 -41.02 24.35 39.44
C LEU A 7 -39.61 23.72 39.43
N GLN A 8 -38.65 24.07 38.56
CA GLN A 8 -38.39 25.19 37.61
C GLN A 8 -37.48 24.59 36.49
N CYS A 9 -37.65 24.71 35.17
CA CYS A 9 -37.85 25.83 34.25
C CYS A 9 -36.95 27.05 34.50
N LEU A 10 -35.90 27.23 33.69
CA LEU A 10 -35.48 28.53 33.11
C LEU A 10 -34.32 28.37 32.09
N LYS A 11 -34.59 28.86 30.88
CA LYS A 11 -33.69 29.55 29.94
C LYS A 11 -32.62 28.77 29.15
N ARG A 12 -33.02 28.50 27.90
CA ARG A 12 -32.29 28.79 26.65
C ARG A 12 -31.38 30.05 26.73
N ILE A 13 -30.27 30.00 25.97
CA ILE A 13 -29.36 31.11 25.55
C ILE A 13 -28.34 31.42 26.68
N GLU A 14 -27.05 31.13 26.62
CA GLU A 14 -26.00 31.30 25.61
C GLU A 14 -24.87 30.28 25.87
N LEU A 15 -24.39 29.51 24.88
CA LEU A 15 -22.96 29.10 24.79
C LEU A 15 -22.65 28.29 23.51
N TYR A 16 -23.16 28.70 22.35
CA TYR A 16 -22.79 28.10 21.06
C TYR A 16 -21.61 28.80 20.35
N LEU A 17 -20.72 29.47 21.10
CA LEU A 17 -19.60 30.24 20.51
C LEU A 17 -18.27 30.12 21.27
N ALA A 18 -17.97 28.98 21.92
CA ALA A 18 -16.68 28.82 22.62
C ALA A 18 -15.94 27.50 22.36
N VAL A 19 -16.41 26.66 21.42
CA VAL A 19 -15.76 25.37 21.13
C VAL A 19 -14.99 25.31 19.80
N PRO A 20 -15.29 26.10 18.75
CA PRO A 20 -14.40 26.12 17.59
C PRO A 20 -13.17 27.03 17.77
N PHE A 21 -13.06 27.79 18.88
CA PHE A 21 -11.91 28.69 19.11
C PHE A 21 -10.83 28.10 20.03
N VAL A 22 -11.11 27.02 20.77
CA VAL A 22 -10.12 26.32 21.62
C VAL A 22 -9.33 25.27 20.84
N LEU A 23 -9.91 24.71 19.78
CA LEU A 23 -9.22 23.76 18.88
C LEU A 23 -8.37 24.43 17.79
N LEU A 24 -8.56 25.73 17.53
CA LEU A 24 -7.73 26.50 16.60
C LEU A 24 -6.54 27.21 17.26
N LEU A 25 -6.50 27.26 18.60
CA LEU A 25 -5.37 27.82 19.37
C LEU A 25 -4.41 26.75 19.94
N LEU A 26 -4.74 25.46 19.84
CA LEU A 26 -3.80 24.36 20.14
C LEU A 26 -3.06 23.84 18.89
N PHE A 27 -3.34 24.40 17.71
CA PHE A 27 -2.66 24.04 16.46
C PHE A 27 -1.43 24.92 16.12
N ASN A 28 -0.96 25.76 17.05
CA ASN A 28 0.13 26.72 16.76
C ASN A 28 1.21 26.89 17.84
N SER A 29 1.49 25.87 18.66
CA SER A 29 2.76 25.87 19.41
C SER A 29 3.13 24.47 19.88
N LEU A 30 4.06 23.83 19.15
CA LEU A 30 5.15 22.97 19.64
C LEU A 30 5.73 22.20 18.45
N ASN A 31 6.49 22.91 17.61
CA ASN A 31 7.58 22.29 16.87
C ASN A 31 8.73 22.09 17.86
N LEU A 32 9.05 20.85 18.18
CA LEU A 32 10.32 20.45 18.80
C LEU A 32 10.99 19.39 17.90
N PRO A 33 12.34 19.38 17.86
CA PRO A 33 13.14 18.81 16.78
C PRO A 33 13.13 17.29 16.76
N THR A 34 13.19 16.70 15.56
CA THR A 34 13.48 15.28 15.36
C THR A 34 14.99 15.06 15.46
N ASP A 35 15.43 14.44 16.57
CA ASP A 35 16.77 13.88 16.70
C ASP A 35 16.88 12.60 15.84
N VAL A 36 17.96 12.48 15.06
CA VAL A 36 18.32 11.26 14.32
C VAL A 36 19.39 10.54 15.13
N PHE A 37 19.03 9.42 15.76
CA PHE A 37 19.91 8.55 16.53
C PHE A 37 20.51 7.44 15.64
N SER A 38 21.81 7.16 15.78
CA SER A 38 22.51 6.02 15.19
C SER A 38 22.48 4.86 16.19
N LYS A 39 21.89 3.72 15.83
CA LYS A 39 21.77 2.56 16.73
C LYS A 39 23.13 1.88 16.96
N THR A 40 23.57 1.84 18.21
CA THR A 40 24.65 1.00 18.76
C THR A 40 24.20 -0.47 18.91
N GLN A 41 25.10 -1.40 19.25
CA GLN A 41 24.70 -2.79 19.58
C GLN A 41 23.65 -2.81 20.69
N ASP A 42 23.83 -2.00 21.74
CA ASP A 42 22.83 -1.79 22.79
C ASP A 42 21.50 -1.22 22.26
N ASP A 43 21.52 -0.39 21.20
CA ASP A 43 20.30 0.14 20.60
C ASP A 43 19.58 -0.86 19.69
N ILE A 44 20.30 -1.83 19.10
CA ILE A 44 19.72 -2.95 18.35
C ILE A 44 19.17 -3.98 19.32
N GLU A 45 19.90 -4.29 20.41
CA GLU A 45 19.40 -5.14 21.50
C GLU A 45 18.15 -4.53 22.14
N LYS A 46 18.14 -3.22 22.40
CA LYS A 46 16.97 -2.51 22.90
C LYS A 46 15.81 -2.46 21.90
N GLU A 47 16.09 -2.42 20.60
CA GLU A 47 15.04 -2.49 19.58
C GLU A 47 14.49 -3.91 19.45
N ILE A 48 15.33 -4.94 19.56
CA ILE A 48 14.90 -6.34 19.67
C ILE A 48 14.01 -6.50 20.91
N ASP A 49 14.42 -5.99 22.08
CA ASP A 49 13.61 -6.02 23.30
C ASP A 49 12.26 -5.31 23.11
N GLN A 50 12.26 -4.13 22.48
CA GLN A 50 11.02 -3.39 22.18
C GLN A 50 10.12 -4.13 21.19
N LYS A 51 10.68 -4.76 20.16
CA LYS A 51 9.94 -5.53 19.16
C LYS A 51 9.44 -6.86 19.73
N GLU A 52 10.18 -7.47 20.64
CA GLU A 52 9.73 -8.64 21.41
C GLU A 52 8.61 -8.25 22.40
N GLU A 53 8.69 -7.09 23.06
CA GLU A 53 7.59 -6.55 23.87
C GLU A 53 6.33 -6.25 23.03
N GLU A 54 6.50 -5.62 21.86
CA GLU A 54 5.41 -5.39 20.90
C GLU A 54 4.81 -6.72 20.42
N LEU A 55 5.63 -7.72 20.07
CA LEU A 55 5.19 -9.06 19.66
C LEU A 55 4.41 -9.76 20.77
N ASN A 56 4.91 -9.73 22.01
CA ASN A 56 4.22 -10.30 23.18
C ASN A 56 2.88 -9.61 23.45
N SER A 57 2.80 -8.29 23.23
CA SER A 57 1.56 -7.53 23.35
C SER A 57 0.54 -7.89 22.26
N LEU A 58 0.99 -8.05 21.01
CA LEU A 58 0.17 -8.48 19.87
C LEU A 58 -0.26 -9.94 20.00
N GLU A 59 0.58 -10.80 20.57
CA GLU A 59 0.23 -12.20 20.88
C GLU A 59 -0.83 -12.26 21.99
N THR A 60 -0.73 -11.37 23.00
CA THR A 60 -1.78 -11.21 24.02
C THR A 60 -3.08 -10.68 23.42
N GLU A 61 -3.02 -9.76 22.45
CA GLU A 61 -4.20 -9.25 21.74
C GLU A 61 -4.79 -10.26 20.76
N LEU A 62 -3.96 -11.03 20.06
CA LEU A 62 -4.37 -12.16 19.23
C LEU A 62 -5.03 -13.20 20.10
N GLN A 63 -4.45 -13.54 21.25
CA GLN A 63 -5.04 -14.48 22.20
C GLN A 63 -6.37 -13.96 22.75
N LYS A 64 -6.51 -12.66 23.03
CA LYS A 64 -7.79 -12.04 23.40
C LYS A 64 -8.80 -12.06 22.26
N ALA A 65 -8.38 -11.82 21.01
CA ALA A 65 -9.23 -11.90 19.83
C ALA A 65 -9.62 -13.35 19.51
N GLU A 66 -8.74 -14.32 19.70
CA GLU A 66 -8.97 -15.76 19.62
C GLU A 66 -9.81 -16.26 20.77
N GLN A 67 -9.67 -15.73 21.99
CA GLN A 67 -10.57 -15.98 23.12
C GLN A 67 -11.93 -15.32 22.91
N THR A 68 -11.99 -14.18 22.22
CA THR A 68 -13.24 -13.51 21.86
C THR A 68 -13.94 -14.26 20.75
N VAL A 69 -13.20 -14.75 19.75
CA VAL A 69 -13.69 -15.69 18.74
C VAL A 69 -14.09 -17.01 19.39
N ALA A 70 -13.31 -17.61 20.29
CA ALA A 70 -13.66 -18.82 21.04
C ALA A 70 -14.82 -18.58 22.03
N TYR A 71 -14.97 -17.37 22.56
CA TYR A 71 -16.10 -16.95 23.38
C TYR A 71 -17.34 -16.81 22.51
N TYR A 72 -17.26 -16.15 21.36
CA TYR A 72 -18.37 -16.07 20.42
C TYR A 72 -18.64 -17.42 19.73
N GLU A 73 -17.64 -18.27 19.50
CA GLU A 73 -17.71 -19.65 19.01
C GLU A 73 -18.19 -20.61 20.08
N SER A 74 -17.99 -20.34 21.38
CA SER A 74 -18.63 -21.07 22.48
C SER A 74 -20.00 -20.52 22.83
N GLN A 75 -20.29 -19.26 22.49
CA GLN A 75 -21.65 -18.73 22.40
C GLN A 75 -22.35 -19.29 21.15
N MET A 76 -21.65 -19.63 20.06
CA MET A 76 -22.15 -20.35 18.88
C MET A 76 -22.18 -21.88 19.08
N GLY A 77 -21.28 -22.44 19.88
CA GLY A 77 -21.09 -23.88 20.13
C GLY A 77 -21.79 -24.38 21.39
N GLY A 78 -22.07 -23.48 22.35
CA GLY A 78 -23.15 -23.60 23.31
C GLY A 78 -24.52 -23.27 22.69
N SER A 79 -24.52 -22.65 21.49
CA SER A 79 -25.68 -22.41 20.62
C SER A 79 -25.73 -23.29 19.36
N SER A 80 -25.32 -24.56 19.45
CA SER A 80 -25.94 -25.60 18.61
C SER A 80 -27.47 -25.65 18.80
N SER A 81 -28.01 -24.92 19.79
CA SER A 81 -29.41 -24.55 19.80
C SER A 81 -29.69 -23.26 19.03
N GLN A 82 -29.17 -22.07 19.34
CA GLN A 82 -29.81 -20.82 18.88
C GLN A 82 -29.74 -20.51 17.37
N LEU A 83 -28.59 -20.57 16.69
CA LEU A 83 -28.52 -20.25 15.26
C LEU A 83 -29.17 -21.36 14.42
N GLU A 84 -28.92 -22.61 14.80
CA GLU A 84 -29.57 -23.80 14.22
C GLU A 84 -31.09 -23.79 14.50
N ASN A 85 -31.54 -23.31 15.67
CA ASN A 85 -32.96 -23.13 16.00
C ASN A 85 -33.57 -21.99 15.19
N ILE A 86 -32.86 -20.87 14.99
CA ILE A 86 -33.31 -19.75 14.16
C ILE A 86 -33.42 -20.20 12.69
N GLU A 87 -32.46 -20.98 12.19
CA GLU A 87 -32.49 -21.57 10.84
C GLU A 87 -33.60 -22.63 10.71
N ASN A 88 -33.79 -23.48 11.72
CA ASN A 88 -34.86 -24.47 11.75
C ASN A 88 -36.25 -23.80 11.89
N GLU A 89 -36.36 -22.73 12.68
CA GLU A 89 -37.58 -21.92 12.80
C GLU A 89 -37.87 -21.19 11.49
N LEU A 90 -36.86 -20.64 10.82
CA LEU A 90 -36.98 -20.05 9.49
C LEU A 90 -37.46 -21.07 8.45
N ASN A 91 -36.89 -22.28 8.46
CA ASN A 91 -37.30 -23.37 7.56
C ASN A 91 -38.72 -23.84 7.85
N LYS A 92 -39.12 -23.90 9.12
CA LYS A 92 -40.49 -24.21 9.54
C LYS A 92 -41.47 -23.13 9.07
N VAL A 93 -41.16 -21.85 9.29
CA VAL A 93 -42.00 -20.71 8.85
C VAL A 93 -42.10 -20.66 7.32
N LYS A 94 -41.02 -20.95 6.59
CA LYS A 94 -41.04 -21.08 5.12
C LYS A 94 -41.99 -22.19 4.65
N ALA A 95 -41.91 -23.36 5.27
CA ALA A 95 -42.80 -24.48 4.97
C ALA A 95 -44.28 -24.16 5.30
N GLU A 96 -44.54 -23.47 6.41
CA GLU A 96 -45.88 -23.04 6.80
C GLU A 96 -46.47 -22.02 5.81
N LEU A 97 -45.67 -21.06 5.32
CA LEU A 97 -46.07 -20.11 4.28
C LEU A 97 -46.43 -20.80 2.96
N ASP A 98 -45.63 -21.79 2.53
CA ASP A 98 -45.89 -22.55 1.31
C ASP A 98 -47.19 -23.36 1.40
N VAL A 99 -47.42 -24.02 2.54
CA VAL A 99 -48.66 -24.75 2.82
C VAL A 99 -49.87 -23.80 2.82
N ASN A 100 -49.76 -22.64 3.47
CA ASN A 100 -50.84 -21.68 3.55
C ASN A 100 -51.16 -21.04 2.20
N LYS A 101 -50.16 -20.82 1.34
CA LYS A 101 -50.35 -20.36 -0.03
C LYS A 101 -51.23 -21.33 -0.83
N VAL A 102 -50.91 -22.63 -0.77
CA VAL A 102 -51.70 -23.67 -1.46
C VAL A 102 -53.13 -23.75 -0.91
N LYS A 103 -53.31 -23.64 0.41
CA LYS A 103 -54.65 -23.61 1.03
C LYS A 103 -55.46 -22.38 0.60
N LEU A 104 -54.81 -21.23 0.52
CA LEU A 104 -55.44 -19.96 0.13
C LEU A 104 -55.90 -20.02 -1.33
N ASP A 105 -55.10 -20.58 -2.22
CA ASP A 105 -55.48 -20.83 -3.62
C ASP A 105 -56.66 -21.81 -3.72
N LYS A 106 -56.66 -22.88 -2.92
CA LYS A 106 -57.79 -23.83 -2.85
C LYS A 106 -59.08 -23.15 -2.38
N TYR A 107 -59.02 -22.35 -1.32
CA TYR A 107 -60.19 -21.66 -0.79
C TYR A 107 -60.72 -20.59 -1.74
N LYS A 108 -59.84 -19.86 -2.44
CA LYS A 108 -60.25 -18.93 -3.50
C LYS A 108 -60.94 -19.64 -4.67
N LYS A 109 -60.40 -20.78 -5.13
CA LYS A 109 -61.06 -21.59 -6.17
C LYS A 109 -62.41 -22.15 -5.75
N ASN A 110 -62.54 -22.56 -4.48
CA ASN A 110 -63.84 -22.98 -3.94
C ASN A 110 -64.83 -21.81 -3.87
N LEU A 111 -64.35 -20.61 -3.50
CA LEU A 111 -65.17 -19.40 -3.50
C LEU A 111 -65.67 -19.08 -4.91
N GLU A 112 -64.77 -19.11 -5.91
CA GLU A 112 -65.09 -18.93 -7.33
C GLU A 112 -66.12 -19.97 -7.81
N PHE A 113 -65.96 -21.24 -7.42
CA PHE A 113 -66.94 -22.29 -7.74
C PHE A 113 -68.30 -22.05 -7.09
N ILE A 114 -68.33 -21.62 -5.82
CA ILE A 114 -69.57 -21.27 -5.11
C ILE A 114 -70.25 -20.06 -5.76
N GLU A 115 -69.48 -19.06 -6.19
CA GLU A 115 -70.00 -17.87 -6.88
C GLU A 115 -70.61 -18.23 -8.24
N LEU A 116 -69.94 -19.08 -9.02
CA LEU A 116 -70.45 -19.60 -10.29
C LEU A 116 -71.72 -20.45 -10.10
N ASP A 117 -71.77 -21.29 -9.05
CA ASP A 117 -72.97 -22.09 -8.75
C ASP A 117 -74.13 -21.20 -8.30
N MET A 118 -73.85 -20.16 -7.51
CA MET A 118 -74.84 -19.16 -7.15
C MET A 118 -75.35 -18.38 -8.37
N GLU A 119 -74.48 -18.00 -9.31
CA GLU A 119 -74.86 -17.32 -10.56
C GLU A 119 -75.71 -18.24 -11.44
N LYS A 120 -75.30 -19.51 -11.59
CA LYS A 120 -76.07 -20.52 -12.31
C LYS A 120 -77.45 -20.72 -11.70
N LYS A 121 -77.54 -20.86 -10.37
CA LYS A 121 -78.80 -21.01 -9.64
C LYS A 121 -79.69 -19.79 -9.77
N GLN A 122 -79.12 -18.59 -9.78
CA GLN A 122 -79.86 -17.36 -10.06
C GLN A 122 -80.41 -17.36 -11.49
N GLY A 123 -79.63 -17.85 -12.47
CA GLY A 123 -80.07 -18.05 -13.85
C GLY A 123 -81.24 -19.04 -13.97
N GLU A 124 -81.11 -20.24 -13.37
CA GLU A 124 -82.17 -21.25 -13.32
C GLU A 124 -83.45 -20.71 -12.65
N MET A 125 -83.28 -19.96 -11.56
CA MET A 125 -84.39 -19.32 -10.85
C MET A 125 -85.07 -18.25 -11.72
N ASN A 126 -84.31 -17.42 -12.44
CA ASN A 126 -84.84 -16.42 -13.38
C ASN A 126 -85.59 -17.07 -14.56
N GLU A 127 -85.08 -18.17 -15.12
CA GLU A 127 -85.75 -18.92 -16.19
C GLU A 127 -87.07 -19.54 -15.71
N ASN A 128 -87.05 -20.19 -14.54
CA ASN A 128 -88.26 -20.73 -13.91
C ASN A 128 -89.27 -19.62 -13.57
N LEU A 129 -88.79 -18.45 -13.14
CA LEU A 129 -89.62 -17.28 -12.90
C LEU A 129 -90.32 -16.80 -14.17
N VAL A 130 -89.59 -16.74 -15.28
CA VAL A 130 -90.12 -16.37 -16.59
C VAL A 130 -91.15 -17.40 -17.06
N ASN A 131 -90.93 -18.70 -16.82
CA ASN A 131 -91.88 -19.75 -17.16
C ASN A 131 -93.18 -19.66 -16.33
N VAL A 132 -93.09 -19.39 -15.02
CA VAL A 132 -94.24 -19.11 -14.16
C VAL A 132 -94.98 -17.84 -14.62
N TYR A 133 -94.25 -16.78 -14.97
CA TYR A 133 -94.79 -15.52 -15.50
C TYR A 133 -95.56 -15.71 -16.82
N ILE A 134 -95.07 -16.57 -17.74
CA ILE A 134 -95.71 -16.80 -19.04
C ILE A 134 -96.98 -17.66 -18.90
N ASN A 135 -97.00 -18.63 -17.98
CA ASN A 135 -98.12 -19.54 -17.77
C ASN A 135 -99.23 -18.98 -16.87
N ASP A 136 -98.92 -18.01 -15.99
CA ASP A 136 -99.91 -17.35 -15.14
C ASP A 136 -100.26 -15.94 -15.64
N ARG A 137 -101.41 -15.80 -16.31
CA ARG A 137 -101.95 -14.50 -16.76
C ARG A 137 -102.61 -13.67 -15.66
N ARG A 138 -102.47 -13.99 -14.35
CA ARG A 138 -102.99 -13.16 -13.26
C ARG A 138 -102.08 -13.11 -12.02
N GLY A 139 -101.21 -12.10 -11.99
CA GLY A 139 -100.94 -11.35 -10.75
C GLY A 139 -99.75 -11.78 -9.87
N LEU A 140 -98.86 -12.67 -10.33
CA LEU A 140 -97.64 -13.03 -9.60
C LEU A 140 -96.44 -12.07 -9.84
N VAL A 141 -96.57 -11.14 -10.77
CA VAL A 141 -95.48 -10.26 -11.25
C VAL A 141 -95.18 -9.08 -10.32
N ASP A 142 -96.20 -8.50 -9.69
CA ASP A 142 -96.04 -7.29 -8.86
C ASP A 142 -95.22 -7.54 -7.59
N VAL A 143 -95.15 -8.79 -7.12
CA VAL A 143 -94.40 -9.17 -5.91
C VAL A 143 -92.90 -9.30 -6.21
N LEU A 144 -92.55 -9.77 -7.41
CA LEU A 144 -91.17 -10.08 -7.81
C LEU A 144 -90.33 -8.87 -8.23
N LEU A 145 -90.96 -7.77 -8.64
CA LEU A 145 -90.26 -6.54 -9.01
C LEU A 145 -90.11 -5.56 -7.84
N SER A 146 -90.65 -5.88 -6.67
CA SER A 146 -90.80 -4.87 -5.60
C SER A 146 -89.57 -4.68 -4.71
N ASN A 147 -88.57 -5.59 -4.68
CA ASN A 147 -87.26 -5.34 -4.07
C ASN A 147 -86.22 -6.35 -4.59
N GLY A 148 -85.20 -5.89 -5.31
CA GLY A 148 -84.13 -6.73 -5.90
C GLY A 148 -83.16 -7.39 -4.90
N GLU A 149 -83.59 -7.67 -3.67
CA GLU A 149 -82.83 -8.38 -2.64
C GLU A 149 -83.63 -9.56 -2.09
N VAL A 150 -83.02 -10.75 -2.11
CA VAL A 150 -83.64 -12.03 -1.73
C VAL A 150 -84.18 -12.02 -0.29
N ASP A 151 -83.69 -11.16 0.61
CA ASP A 151 -84.12 -11.10 2.02
C ASP A 151 -85.56 -10.58 2.21
N GLY A 152 -86.04 -9.72 1.30
CA GLY A 152 -87.42 -9.19 1.35
C GLY A 152 -88.49 -10.22 0.96
N PHE A 153 -88.13 -11.15 0.06
CA PHE A 153 -89.04 -12.19 -0.44
C PHE A 153 -89.47 -13.18 0.67
N TRP A 154 -88.55 -13.54 1.58
CA TRP A 154 -88.80 -14.57 2.59
C TRP A 154 -89.64 -14.12 3.79
N LYS A 155 -89.68 -12.81 4.08
CA LYS A 155 -90.55 -12.29 5.16
C LYS A 155 -92.02 -12.26 4.76
N ASP A 156 -92.33 -12.06 3.48
CA ASP A 156 -93.70 -11.94 3.00
C ASP A 156 -94.32 -13.28 2.53
N TYR A 157 -93.51 -14.26 2.12
CA TYR A 157 -94.00 -15.55 1.61
C TYR A 157 -94.53 -16.50 2.71
N LYS A 158 -94.06 -16.40 3.96
CA LYS A 158 -94.51 -17.26 5.08
C LYS A 158 -96.02 -17.11 5.40
N TYR A 159 -96.71 -16.14 4.79
CA TYR A 159 -98.08 -15.77 5.12
C TYR A 159 -99.15 -16.25 4.13
N ARG A 160 -98.81 -16.87 2.99
CA ARG A 160 -99.83 -17.30 2.00
C ARG A 160 -99.50 -18.66 1.40
N GLU A 161 -99.78 -19.71 2.18
CA GLU A 161 -100.10 -21.03 1.64
C GLU A 161 -101.31 -20.92 0.70
N THR A 162 -101.24 -21.64 -0.43
CA THR A 162 -102.28 -22.40 -1.15
C THR A 162 -102.29 -22.10 -2.65
N LEU A 163 -101.98 -23.15 -3.44
CA LEU A 163 -102.16 -23.34 -4.90
C LEU A 163 -100.97 -22.99 -5.81
N LEU A 164 -100.15 -24.01 -6.13
CA LEU A 164 -99.59 -24.41 -7.46
C LEU A 164 -98.43 -25.42 -7.21
N ASP A 165 -98.78 -26.71 -7.07
CA ASP A 165 -97.98 -27.72 -6.35
C ASP A 165 -96.89 -28.46 -7.17
N THR A 166 -96.13 -27.77 -8.04
CA THR A 166 -94.90 -28.40 -8.59
C THR A 166 -93.79 -27.39 -8.85
N ASP A 167 -94.11 -26.22 -9.42
CA ASP A 167 -93.11 -25.20 -9.75
C ASP A 167 -92.63 -24.42 -8.50
N ILE A 168 -93.50 -24.23 -7.50
CA ILE A 168 -93.16 -23.56 -6.24
C ILE A 168 -92.28 -24.44 -5.34
N GLU A 169 -92.51 -25.76 -5.30
CA GLU A 169 -91.63 -26.68 -4.57
C GLU A 169 -90.21 -26.68 -5.14
N SER A 170 -90.08 -26.62 -6.47
CA SER A 170 -88.79 -26.48 -7.15
C SER A 170 -88.08 -25.18 -6.79
N ILE A 171 -88.79 -24.05 -6.81
CA ILE A 171 -88.25 -22.73 -6.43
C ILE A 171 -87.86 -22.69 -4.93
N ASN A 172 -88.66 -23.31 -4.05
CA ASN A 172 -88.36 -23.42 -2.62
C ASN A 172 -87.11 -24.27 -2.36
N GLN A 173 -86.93 -25.38 -3.08
CA GLN A 173 -85.70 -26.18 -3.01
C GLN A 173 -84.48 -25.39 -3.51
N MET A 174 -84.60 -24.70 -4.64
CA MET A 174 -83.52 -23.84 -5.18
C MET A 174 -83.14 -22.73 -4.22
N ALA A 175 -84.10 -22.16 -3.49
CA ALA A 175 -83.84 -21.15 -2.49
C ALA A 175 -83.12 -21.67 -1.24
N LEU A 176 -83.50 -22.85 -0.74
CA LEU A 176 -82.81 -23.52 0.37
C LEU A 176 -81.37 -23.86 -0.03
N GLU A 177 -81.15 -24.29 -1.27
CA GLU A 177 -79.81 -24.48 -1.84
C GLU A 177 -79.03 -23.16 -1.91
N ALA A 178 -79.64 -22.06 -2.35
CA ALA A 178 -79.00 -20.74 -2.42
C ALA A 178 -78.63 -20.17 -1.05
N GLU A 179 -79.47 -20.35 -0.02
CA GLU A 179 -79.15 -19.95 1.36
C GLU A 179 -78.00 -20.80 1.93
N SER A 180 -77.99 -22.10 1.63
CA SER A 180 -76.88 -23.01 1.97
C SER A 180 -75.57 -22.60 1.31
N LEU A 181 -75.60 -22.22 0.03
CA LEU A 181 -74.44 -21.69 -0.70
C LEU A 181 -73.95 -20.35 -0.13
N ARG A 182 -74.85 -19.42 0.24
CA ARG A 182 -74.47 -18.16 0.92
C ARG A 182 -73.78 -18.39 2.26
N LYS A 183 -74.31 -19.31 3.09
CA LYS A 183 -73.67 -19.68 4.35
C LYS A 183 -72.27 -20.24 4.13
N LYS A 184 -72.10 -21.11 3.12
CA LYS A 184 -70.79 -21.62 2.70
C LYS A 184 -69.87 -20.51 2.19
N LYS A 185 -70.38 -19.54 1.42
CA LYS A 185 -69.61 -18.38 0.93
C LYS A 185 -69.00 -17.58 2.09
N ILE A 186 -69.83 -17.17 3.05
CA ILE A 186 -69.38 -16.43 4.25
C ILE A 186 -68.35 -17.24 5.05
N GLU A 187 -68.54 -18.55 5.16
CA GLU A 187 -67.60 -19.45 5.83
C GLU A 187 -66.23 -19.49 5.11
N PHE A 188 -66.22 -19.59 3.78
CA PHE A 188 -64.98 -19.59 2.99
C PHE A 188 -64.31 -18.21 2.95
N GLU A 189 -65.06 -17.11 2.88
CA GLU A 189 -64.52 -15.74 2.99
C GLU A 189 -63.82 -15.52 4.33
N LYS A 190 -64.42 -15.97 5.44
CA LYS A 190 -63.79 -15.92 6.76
C LYS A 190 -62.51 -16.76 6.82
N LYS A 191 -62.51 -17.96 6.22
CA LYS A 191 -61.32 -18.82 6.11
C LYS A 191 -60.19 -18.17 5.30
N VAL A 192 -60.52 -17.44 4.23
CA VAL A 192 -59.54 -16.69 3.43
C VAL A 192 -58.96 -15.51 4.22
N GLY A 193 -59.80 -14.73 4.92
CA GLY A 193 -59.36 -13.59 5.73
C GLY A 193 -58.38 -13.98 6.84
N VAL A 194 -58.76 -14.96 7.67
CA VAL A 194 -57.90 -15.43 8.79
C VAL A 194 -56.55 -15.96 8.28
N LEU A 195 -56.57 -16.78 7.23
CA LEU A 195 -55.34 -17.37 6.69
C LEU A 195 -54.45 -16.32 6.00
N SER A 196 -55.04 -15.23 5.48
CA SER A 196 -54.29 -14.10 4.93
C SER A 196 -53.54 -13.31 6.01
N ASP A 197 -54.18 -13.08 7.17
CA ASP A 197 -53.56 -12.39 8.30
C ASP A 197 -52.45 -13.22 8.96
N GLU A 198 -52.66 -14.54 9.08
CA GLU A 198 -51.63 -15.49 9.54
C GLU A 198 -50.40 -15.48 8.61
N ASN A 199 -50.62 -15.44 7.29
CA ASN A 199 -49.52 -15.34 6.31
C ASN A 199 -48.74 -14.04 6.42
N LYS A 200 -49.40 -12.92 6.69
CA LYS A 200 -48.72 -11.64 6.90
C LYS A 200 -47.82 -11.69 8.13
N THR A 201 -48.34 -12.24 9.23
CA THR A 201 -47.60 -12.41 10.50
C THR A 201 -46.39 -13.32 10.32
N LEU A 202 -46.54 -14.44 9.60
CA LEU A 202 -45.44 -15.36 9.30
C LEU A 202 -44.38 -14.74 8.36
N ALA A 203 -44.79 -13.88 7.42
CA ALA A 203 -43.87 -13.16 6.55
C ALA A 203 -43.02 -12.12 7.32
N GLU A 204 -43.62 -11.42 8.29
CA GLU A 204 -42.90 -10.50 9.19
C GLU A 204 -41.90 -11.26 10.06
N ARG A 205 -42.32 -12.41 10.64
CA ARG A 205 -41.43 -13.28 11.43
C ARG A 205 -40.27 -13.85 10.61
N LYS A 206 -40.52 -14.23 9.35
CA LYS A 206 -39.47 -14.69 8.42
C LYS A 206 -38.40 -13.61 8.21
N GLN A 207 -38.82 -12.36 7.97
CA GLN A 207 -37.89 -11.24 7.76
C GLN A 207 -37.02 -10.98 8.99
N GLU A 208 -37.62 -11.01 10.18
CA GLU A 208 -36.90 -10.84 11.45
C GLU A 208 -35.81 -11.90 11.65
N LEU A 209 -36.11 -13.17 11.33
CA LEU A 209 -35.14 -14.27 11.42
C LEU A 209 -34.02 -14.15 10.38
N GLU A 210 -34.34 -13.70 9.16
CA GLU A 210 -33.34 -13.45 8.10
C GLU A 210 -32.39 -12.28 8.45
N ASP A 211 -32.90 -11.22 9.08
CA ASP A 211 -32.10 -10.07 9.55
C ASP A 211 -31.16 -10.47 10.71
N GLN A 212 -31.62 -11.32 11.63
CA GLN A 212 -30.78 -11.84 12.72
C GLN A 212 -29.63 -12.72 12.21
N ILE A 213 -29.88 -13.60 11.24
CA ILE A 213 -28.84 -14.43 10.60
C ILE A 213 -27.79 -13.54 9.91
N SER A 214 -28.24 -12.50 9.20
CA SER A 214 -27.35 -11.55 8.53
C SER A 214 -26.42 -10.83 9.51
N TYR A 215 -26.96 -10.40 10.66
CA TYR A 215 -26.19 -9.72 11.71
C TYR A 215 -25.08 -10.61 12.29
N TYR A 216 -25.41 -11.86 12.67
CA TYR A 216 -24.42 -12.80 13.22
C TYR A 216 -23.32 -13.18 12.20
N ASN A 217 -23.68 -13.38 10.92
CA ASN A 217 -22.71 -13.62 9.86
C ASN A 217 -21.76 -12.44 9.64
N SER A 218 -22.26 -11.21 9.78
CA SER A 218 -21.42 -10.00 9.67
C SER A 218 -20.40 -9.89 10.80
N LEU A 219 -20.79 -10.26 12.02
CA LEU A 219 -19.94 -10.20 13.21
C LEU A 219 -18.83 -11.26 13.15
N ALA A 220 -19.16 -12.48 12.72
CA ALA A 220 -18.18 -13.54 12.48
C ALA A 220 -17.15 -13.14 11.40
N SER A 221 -17.62 -12.53 10.32
CA SER A 221 -16.75 -12.05 9.23
C SER A 221 -15.81 -10.92 9.68
N GLN A 222 -16.30 -9.98 10.51
CA GLN A 222 -15.49 -8.90 11.06
C GLN A 222 -14.39 -9.42 11.99
N ASN A 223 -14.70 -10.38 12.86
CA ASN A 223 -13.72 -10.98 13.77
C ASN A 223 -12.64 -11.77 13.02
N ALA A 224 -13.00 -12.51 11.96
CA ALA A 224 -12.04 -13.20 11.11
C ALA A 224 -11.08 -12.23 10.40
N ASN A 225 -11.58 -11.08 9.93
CA ASN A 225 -10.74 -10.05 9.32
C ASN A 225 -9.75 -9.44 10.32
N VAL A 226 -10.19 -9.16 11.55
CA VAL A 226 -9.31 -8.62 12.60
C VAL A 226 -8.20 -9.62 12.95
N GLN A 227 -8.53 -10.91 13.10
CA GLN A 227 -7.50 -11.95 13.33
C GLN A 227 -6.50 -12.06 12.19
N SER A 228 -6.95 -11.98 10.93
CA SER A 228 -6.06 -12.01 9.78
C SER A 228 -5.09 -10.83 9.75
N SER A 229 -5.56 -9.64 10.15
CA SER A 229 -4.75 -8.42 10.24
C SER A 229 -3.70 -8.52 11.35
N ILE A 230 -4.08 -9.04 12.53
CA ILE A 230 -3.14 -9.20 13.65
C ILE A 230 -2.09 -10.26 13.32
N ARG A 231 -2.45 -11.39 12.70
CA ARG A 231 -1.48 -12.40 12.24
C ARG A 231 -0.51 -11.85 11.19
N ALA A 232 -0.99 -11.03 10.27
CA ALA A 232 -0.14 -10.37 9.29
C ALA A 232 0.85 -9.38 9.93
N GLN A 233 0.41 -8.62 10.95
CA GLN A 233 1.28 -7.73 11.71
C GLN A 233 2.31 -8.51 12.53
N MET A 234 1.92 -9.60 13.20
CA MET A 234 2.86 -10.48 13.92
C MET A 234 3.92 -11.08 12.98
N GLY A 235 3.52 -11.53 11.79
CA GLY A 235 4.46 -12.02 10.78
C GLY A 235 5.45 -10.97 10.32
N SER A 236 5.02 -9.70 10.18
CA SER A 236 5.90 -8.57 9.86
C SER A 236 6.90 -8.29 10.98
N VAL A 237 6.43 -8.22 12.23
CA VAL A 237 7.29 -7.94 13.40
C VAL A 237 8.31 -9.06 13.60
N GLN A 238 7.90 -10.32 13.41
CA GLN A 238 8.80 -11.46 13.53
C GLN A 238 9.89 -11.45 12.44
N GLN A 239 9.53 -11.05 11.22
CA GLN A 239 10.49 -10.87 10.13
C GLN A 239 11.49 -9.73 10.42
N ASP A 240 11.04 -8.64 11.05
CA ASP A 240 11.91 -7.55 11.47
C ASP A 240 12.90 -7.99 12.55
N ILE A 241 12.47 -8.81 13.52
CA ILE A 241 13.34 -9.38 14.57
C ILE A 241 14.40 -10.30 13.96
N GLU A 242 14.03 -11.16 13.00
CA GLU A 242 15.00 -12.01 12.29
C GLU A 242 16.02 -11.17 11.52
N GLY A 243 15.58 -10.09 10.85
CA GLY A 243 16.46 -9.16 10.16
C GLY A 243 17.46 -8.44 11.06
N LEU A 244 17.01 -7.94 12.22
CA LEU A 244 17.88 -7.27 13.20
C LEU A 244 18.93 -8.22 13.80
N ASN A 245 18.54 -9.47 14.07
CA ASN A 245 19.46 -10.50 14.56
C ASN A 245 20.54 -10.87 13.52
N ASP A 246 20.17 -10.94 12.24
CA ASP A 246 21.11 -11.16 11.15
C ASP A 246 22.07 -9.99 10.97
N ASP A 247 21.60 -8.76 11.12
CA ASP A 247 22.43 -7.57 11.04
C ASP A 247 23.41 -7.47 12.22
N LEU A 248 23.00 -7.87 13.43
CA LEU A 248 23.88 -8.01 14.59
C LEU A 248 25.03 -8.98 14.34
N ARG A 249 24.73 -10.17 13.79
CA ARG A 249 25.74 -11.18 13.46
C ARG A 249 26.72 -10.70 12.40
N LYS A 250 26.23 -10.05 11.33
CA LYS A 250 27.10 -9.49 10.29
C LYS A 250 28.08 -8.48 10.87
N MET A 251 27.64 -7.59 11.76
CA MET A 251 28.54 -6.61 12.38
C MET A 251 29.64 -7.25 13.24
N MET A 252 29.33 -8.34 13.94
CA MET A 252 30.32 -9.08 14.74
C MET A 252 31.33 -9.84 13.86
N ASP A 253 30.86 -10.47 12.78
CA ASP A 253 31.72 -11.17 11.83
C ASP A 253 32.61 -10.19 11.04
N GLU A 254 32.05 -9.03 10.66
CA GLU A 254 32.75 -7.92 10.03
C GLU A 254 33.89 -7.37 10.91
N GLU A 255 33.68 -7.26 12.21
CA GLU A 255 34.71 -6.89 13.18
C GLU A 255 35.83 -7.94 13.27
N ALA A 256 35.49 -9.23 13.29
CA ALA A 256 36.48 -10.30 13.31
C ALA A 256 37.36 -10.32 12.04
N ILE A 257 36.78 -10.02 10.88
CA ILE A 257 37.51 -9.92 9.60
C ILE A 257 38.49 -8.74 9.61
N LEU A 258 38.07 -7.57 10.11
CA LEU A 258 38.89 -6.35 10.19
C LEU A 258 40.07 -6.44 11.17
N ILE A 259 40.09 -7.40 12.08
CA ILE A 259 41.23 -7.63 12.98
C ILE A 259 42.34 -8.45 12.28
N GLY A 260 42.01 -9.22 11.23
CA GLY A 260 42.91 -10.20 10.61
C GLY A 260 43.57 -9.83 9.28
N ASP A 261 42.95 -8.98 8.44
CA ASP A 261 43.47 -8.61 7.11
C ASP A 261 43.06 -7.17 6.76
N VAL A 262 43.94 -6.19 6.97
CA VAL A 262 43.55 -4.77 6.95
C VAL A 262 44.03 -4.04 5.71
N ASN A 263 43.06 -3.59 4.93
CA ASN A 263 43.26 -2.50 4.01
C ASN A 263 43.10 -1.17 4.77
N GLY A 264 44.11 -0.30 4.72
CA GLY A 264 44.14 0.96 5.45
C GLY A 264 45.11 0.94 6.63
N GLY A 265 44.69 1.49 7.76
CA GLY A 265 45.50 1.67 8.95
C GLY A 265 46.18 0.39 9.42
N THR A 266 47.50 0.43 9.53
CA THR A 266 48.34 -0.75 9.81
C THR A 266 48.68 -0.91 11.28
N LYS A 267 48.36 0.07 12.13
CA LYS A 267 48.69 0.01 13.57
C LYS A 267 47.69 -0.89 14.31
N PRO A 268 48.14 -1.56 15.39
CA PRO A 268 47.25 -2.20 16.33
C PRO A 268 46.27 -1.19 16.92
N LEU A 269 45.03 -1.62 17.11
CA LEU A 269 44.02 -0.82 17.79
C LEU A 269 44.37 -0.72 19.28
N VAL A 270 44.29 0.48 19.84
CA VAL A 270 44.60 0.77 21.25
C VAL A 270 43.31 0.90 22.04
N LYS A 271 43.16 0.09 23.09
CA LYS A 271 41.99 0.10 23.97
C LYS A 271 41.68 1.50 24.50
N GLY A 272 40.42 1.92 24.37
CA GLY A 272 39.92 3.24 24.77
C GLY A 272 40.08 4.35 23.72
N GLU A 273 40.84 4.14 22.65
CA GLU A 273 40.87 5.02 21.49
C GLU A 273 39.73 4.72 20.51
N TYR A 274 39.60 5.52 19.46
CA TYR A 274 38.55 5.42 18.46
C TYR A 274 39.13 5.27 17.06
N TYR A 275 38.49 4.49 16.20
CA TYR A 275 38.92 4.28 14.83
C TYR A 275 37.74 4.41 13.86
N PHE A 276 38.07 4.74 12.61
CA PHE A 276 37.12 4.69 11.51
C PHE A 276 37.23 3.35 10.78
N TYR A 277 36.11 2.84 10.30
CA TYR A 277 36.09 1.68 9.41
C TYR A 277 34.97 1.82 8.42
N GLY A 278 34.99 1.06 7.34
CA GLY A 278 33.98 1.19 6.32
C GLY A 278 34.08 0.14 5.23
N ARG A 279 33.19 0.31 4.27
CA ARG A 279 33.11 -0.56 3.10
C ARG A 279 33.21 0.21 1.80
N GLY A 280 33.69 -0.51 0.80
CA GLY A 280 33.95 -0.06 -0.55
C GLY A 280 34.84 1.17 -0.61
N ARG A 281 34.77 1.85 -1.75
CA ARG A 281 35.71 2.91 -2.09
C ARG A 281 34.99 4.02 -2.86
N ALA A 282 35.23 5.25 -2.47
CA ALA A 282 34.84 6.42 -3.23
C ALA A 282 35.80 6.57 -4.43
N LEU A 283 35.33 6.24 -5.63
CA LEU A 283 36.04 6.45 -6.89
C LEU A 283 35.33 7.52 -7.72
N TYR A 284 36.09 8.25 -8.54
CA TYR A 284 35.52 9.27 -9.43
C TYR A 284 34.49 8.67 -10.41
N GLN A 285 34.72 7.43 -10.86
CA GLN A 285 33.80 6.74 -11.76
C GLN A 285 32.53 6.21 -11.07
N GLY A 286 32.51 6.10 -9.73
CA GLY A 286 31.45 5.46 -8.93
C GLY A 286 30.87 6.41 -7.88
N HIS A 287 30.40 7.59 -8.34
CA HIS A 287 29.89 8.64 -7.46
C HIS A 287 28.57 8.26 -6.76
N GLY A 288 27.84 7.28 -7.30
CA GLY A 288 26.69 6.67 -6.63
C GLY A 288 25.39 7.48 -6.69
N LEU A 289 25.24 8.42 -7.62
CA LEU A 289 23.98 9.15 -7.86
C LEU A 289 23.29 8.69 -9.14
N GLY A 290 22.00 8.41 -9.06
CA GLY A 290 21.19 7.99 -10.20
C GLY A 290 21.55 6.59 -10.70
N PHE A 291 21.66 6.38 -12.00
CA PHE A 291 21.79 5.03 -12.56
C PHE A 291 23.18 4.40 -12.32
N SER A 292 23.19 3.12 -11.93
CA SER A 292 24.40 2.31 -11.72
C SER A 292 24.59 1.34 -12.88
N GLN A 293 25.75 1.38 -13.53
CA GLN A 293 26.06 0.50 -14.67
C GLN A 293 26.19 -0.96 -14.25
N TYR A 294 26.88 -1.23 -13.14
CA TYR A 294 26.98 -2.57 -12.56
C TYR A 294 25.62 -3.06 -12.06
N GLY A 295 24.83 -2.14 -11.51
CA GLY A 295 23.45 -2.39 -11.16
C GLY A 295 22.58 -2.74 -12.37
N ALA A 296 22.73 -2.05 -13.50
CA ALA A 296 22.00 -2.32 -14.73
C ALA A 296 22.40 -3.65 -15.36
N TYR A 297 23.70 -3.98 -15.40
CA TYR A 297 24.18 -5.30 -15.79
C TYR A 297 23.51 -6.39 -14.95
N GLY A 298 23.53 -6.20 -13.63
CA GLY A 298 22.89 -7.08 -12.66
C GLY A 298 21.40 -7.27 -12.89
N GLY A 299 20.66 -6.17 -13.03
CA GLY A 299 19.22 -6.19 -13.30
C GLY A 299 18.89 -6.88 -14.63
N GLY A 300 19.72 -6.67 -15.66
CA GLY A 300 19.59 -7.33 -16.94
C GLY A 300 19.83 -8.85 -16.86
N LYS A 301 20.84 -9.31 -16.11
CA LYS A 301 21.05 -10.74 -15.83
C LYS A 301 19.89 -11.35 -15.06
N ASN A 302 19.23 -10.58 -14.19
CA ASN A 302 18.03 -10.97 -13.45
C ASN A 302 16.72 -10.80 -14.25
N GLY A 303 16.79 -10.54 -15.57
CA GLY A 303 15.62 -10.53 -16.45
C GLY A 303 14.81 -9.23 -16.45
N MET A 304 15.26 -8.17 -15.79
CA MET A 304 14.61 -6.86 -15.88
C MET A 304 14.74 -6.29 -17.30
N SER A 305 13.65 -5.76 -17.85
CA SER A 305 13.68 -4.99 -19.10
C SER A 305 14.43 -3.67 -18.96
N GLY A 306 14.93 -3.10 -20.06
CA GLY A 306 15.68 -1.85 -20.00
C GLY A 306 14.89 -0.68 -19.40
N THR A 307 13.57 -0.63 -19.65
CA THR A 307 12.70 0.39 -19.03
C THR A 307 12.47 0.18 -17.54
N GLN A 308 12.42 -1.08 -17.06
CA GLN A 308 12.32 -1.39 -15.64
C GLN A 308 13.61 -1.00 -14.91
N ILE A 309 14.78 -1.31 -15.48
CA ILE A 309 16.07 -0.91 -14.93
C ILE A 309 16.16 0.62 -14.85
N ALA A 310 15.85 1.33 -15.94
CA ALA A 310 15.89 2.79 -15.94
C ALA A 310 14.93 3.38 -14.89
N LYS A 311 13.68 2.91 -14.81
CA LYS A 311 12.70 3.40 -13.83
C LYS A 311 13.08 3.07 -12.39
N PHE A 312 13.77 1.95 -12.13
CA PHE A 312 14.26 1.60 -10.81
C PHE A 312 15.18 2.70 -10.25
N TYR A 313 16.08 3.25 -11.08
CA TYR A 313 17.02 4.30 -10.65
C TYR A 313 16.45 5.71 -10.61
N TYR A 314 15.33 5.96 -11.30
CA TYR A 314 14.69 7.27 -11.35
C TYR A 314 13.22 7.16 -10.95
N SER A 315 12.99 6.83 -9.68
CA SER A 315 11.66 6.70 -9.08
C SER A 315 10.80 7.93 -9.33
N GLY A 316 9.51 7.71 -9.61
CA GLY A 316 8.55 8.78 -9.93
C GLY A 316 8.62 9.32 -11.36
N THR A 317 9.49 8.77 -12.22
CA THR A 317 9.53 9.12 -13.64
C THR A 317 8.68 8.20 -14.51
N ILE A 318 8.33 8.70 -15.71
CA ILE A 318 7.68 7.93 -16.76
C ILE A 318 8.61 7.79 -17.97
N ILE A 319 8.39 6.74 -18.77
CA ILE A 319 8.99 6.64 -20.09
C ILE A 319 8.16 7.51 -21.03
N GLY A 320 8.78 8.56 -21.57
CA GLY A 320 8.23 9.41 -22.60
C GLY A 320 8.94 9.21 -23.94
N THR A 321 8.57 10.04 -24.91
CA THR A 321 9.23 10.10 -26.22
C THR A 321 9.79 11.49 -26.46
N ALA A 322 11.04 11.57 -26.92
CA ALA A 322 11.67 12.79 -27.38
C ALA A 322 12.73 12.49 -28.45
N SER A 323 12.87 13.40 -29.40
CA SER A 323 13.90 13.40 -30.42
C SER A 323 14.50 14.81 -30.50
N GLY A 324 15.70 14.92 -31.05
CA GLY A 324 16.32 16.22 -31.22
C GLY A 324 17.76 16.10 -31.68
N ASN A 325 18.36 17.25 -31.98
CA ASN A 325 19.78 17.37 -32.19
C ASN A 325 20.44 17.92 -30.92
N ILE A 326 21.66 17.47 -30.65
CA ILE A 326 22.49 18.00 -29.58
C ILE A 326 23.84 18.44 -30.15
N ASP A 327 24.50 19.37 -29.47
CA ASP A 327 25.87 19.76 -29.79
C ASP A 327 26.84 18.90 -28.99
N VAL A 328 27.79 18.28 -29.69
CA VAL A 328 28.84 17.44 -29.07
C VAL A 328 30.19 18.08 -29.34
N ILE A 329 30.93 18.37 -28.28
CA ILE A 329 32.24 19.01 -28.37
C ILE A 329 33.18 18.14 -29.21
N GLY A 330 33.75 18.74 -30.26
CA GLY A 330 34.64 18.05 -31.20
C GLY A 330 33.94 17.29 -32.33
N TYR A 331 32.62 17.15 -32.30
CA TYR A 331 31.84 16.44 -33.33
C TYR A 331 30.72 17.30 -33.96
N GLY A 332 30.43 18.46 -33.38
CA GLY A 332 29.40 19.38 -33.86
C GLY A 332 27.99 18.91 -33.49
N THR A 333 26.99 19.50 -34.17
CA THR A 333 25.58 19.16 -33.98
C THR A 333 25.26 17.82 -34.63
N MET A 334 24.62 16.91 -33.88
CA MET A 334 24.20 15.60 -34.40
C MET A 334 22.84 15.18 -33.84
N ASP A 335 22.18 14.27 -34.58
CA ASP A 335 20.95 13.63 -34.12
C ASP A 335 21.21 12.78 -32.87
N ILE A 336 20.29 12.83 -31.91
CA ILE A 336 20.44 12.15 -30.63
C ILE A 336 20.60 10.64 -30.77
N GLU A 337 20.02 10.00 -31.80
CA GLU A 337 20.15 8.56 -32.03
C GLU A 337 21.56 8.20 -32.55
N VAL A 338 22.17 9.10 -33.33
CA VAL A 338 23.58 8.97 -33.75
C VAL A 338 24.49 9.12 -32.53
N TYR A 339 24.19 10.07 -31.64
CA TYR A 339 24.96 10.27 -30.43
C TYR A 339 24.96 9.04 -29.50
N VAL A 340 23.78 8.50 -29.17
CA VAL A 340 23.72 7.34 -28.25
C VAL A 340 24.29 6.06 -28.85
N SER A 341 24.36 5.96 -30.18
CA SER A 341 25.02 4.84 -30.88
C SER A 341 26.55 4.81 -30.66
N GLY A 342 27.15 5.95 -30.31
CA GLY A 342 28.59 6.13 -30.13
C GLY A 342 29.06 6.22 -28.67
N LEU A 343 28.20 5.87 -27.69
CA LEU A 343 28.57 5.87 -26.27
C LEU A 343 29.79 4.96 -25.99
N GLY A 344 30.66 5.36 -25.07
CA GLY A 344 31.92 4.65 -24.82
C GLY A 344 32.01 3.85 -23.53
N GLU A 345 30.99 3.96 -22.67
CA GLU A 345 30.93 3.41 -21.30
C GLU A 345 30.23 2.05 -21.18
N ILE A 346 29.74 1.49 -22.29
CA ILE A 346 29.09 0.16 -22.34
C ILE A 346 29.57 -0.64 -23.56
N PRO A 347 29.54 -1.98 -23.50
CA PRO A 347 29.93 -2.81 -24.64
C PRO A 347 29.09 -2.55 -25.89
N ASP A 348 29.68 -2.83 -27.05
CA ASP A 348 29.01 -2.63 -28.33
C ASP A 348 27.90 -3.65 -28.60
N LYS A 349 27.98 -4.83 -27.97
CA LYS A 349 27.11 -5.98 -28.25
C LYS A 349 26.42 -6.50 -27.00
N ALA A 350 25.23 -7.03 -27.20
CA ALA A 350 24.50 -7.78 -26.20
C ALA A 350 25.03 -9.23 -26.13
N CYS A 351 24.96 -9.84 -24.95
CA CYS A 351 25.24 -11.27 -24.81
C CYS A 351 24.08 -12.08 -25.38
N GLY A 352 24.37 -13.09 -26.19
CA GLY A 352 23.36 -13.93 -26.83
C GLY A 352 23.82 -15.36 -27.06
N THR A 353 22.87 -16.25 -27.35
CA THR A 353 23.13 -17.65 -27.72
C THR A 353 23.81 -17.75 -29.09
N GLN A 354 24.42 -18.89 -29.40
CA GLN A 354 25.03 -19.13 -30.72
C GLN A 354 24.04 -18.87 -31.88
N SER A 355 22.77 -19.23 -31.71
CA SER A 355 21.74 -18.98 -32.71
C SER A 355 21.49 -17.48 -32.93
N GLN A 356 21.47 -16.68 -31.84
CA GLN A 356 21.29 -15.23 -31.91
C GLN A 356 22.50 -14.53 -32.52
N VAL A 357 23.72 -15.00 -32.20
CA VAL A 357 24.96 -14.49 -32.80
C VAL A 357 24.97 -14.74 -34.30
N ASN A 358 24.53 -15.92 -34.75
CA ASN A 358 24.47 -16.24 -36.18
C ASN A 358 23.41 -15.42 -36.92
N SER A 359 22.26 -15.12 -36.29
CA SER A 359 21.17 -14.39 -36.93
C SER A 359 21.34 -12.88 -36.91
N ARG A 360 21.93 -12.32 -35.85
CA ARG A 360 22.14 -10.89 -35.63
C ARG A 360 23.55 -10.63 -35.08
N PRO A 361 24.60 -10.88 -35.87
CA PRO A 361 26.00 -10.67 -35.44
C PRO A 361 26.35 -9.19 -35.23
N ASP A 362 25.54 -8.27 -35.74
CA ASP A 362 25.61 -6.83 -35.45
C ASP A 362 25.27 -6.51 -33.98
N LYS A 363 24.35 -7.30 -33.39
CA LYS A 363 23.81 -7.08 -32.04
C LYS A 363 24.42 -8.00 -31.00
N TYR A 364 24.55 -9.30 -31.29
CA TYR A 364 24.91 -10.30 -30.29
C TYR A 364 26.36 -10.78 -30.39
N ARG A 365 26.92 -11.15 -29.23
CA ARG A 365 28.15 -11.92 -29.08
C ARG A 365 27.95 -12.99 -28.00
N LEU A 366 28.76 -14.05 -28.05
CA LEU A 366 28.87 -14.99 -26.93
C LEU A 366 29.57 -14.32 -25.75
N ASP A 367 29.04 -14.59 -24.55
CA ASP A 367 29.56 -14.13 -23.25
C ASP A 367 30.92 -14.78 -22.95
N ASP A 368 31.96 -13.97 -22.75
CA ASP A 368 33.25 -14.37 -22.21
C ASP A 368 33.24 -14.16 -20.69
N PRO A 369 33.13 -15.23 -19.88
CA PRO A 369 32.99 -15.10 -18.43
C PRO A 369 34.21 -14.47 -17.74
N ASN A 370 35.33 -14.27 -18.45
CA ASN A 370 36.54 -13.66 -17.89
C ASN A 370 36.52 -12.13 -17.95
N THR A 371 35.52 -11.51 -18.59
CA THR A 371 35.43 -10.06 -18.70
C THR A 371 33.97 -9.61 -18.70
N ILE A 372 33.70 -8.47 -18.08
CA ILE A 372 32.37 -7.84 -18.16
C ILE A 372 32.26 -6.92 -19.40
N TRP A 373 33.34 -6.71 -20.16
CA TRP A 373 33.40 -5.66 -21.18
C TRP A 373 33.19 -6.15 -22.62
N ASP A 374 33.07 -7.46 -22.83
CA ASP A 374 32.87 -8.05 -24.15
C ASP A 374 31.41 -7.92 -24.63
N CYS A 375 30.45 -8.17 -23.75
CA CYS A 375 29.02 -8.00 -23.96
C CYS A 375 28.29 -7.83 -22.63
N TRP A 376 27.15 -7.13 -22.67
CA TRP A 376 26.23 -7.01 -21.52
C TRP A 376 24.87 -7.64 -21.85
N PRO A 377 24.02 -7.91 -20.84
CA PRO A 377 22.61 -8.20 -21.09
C PRO A 377 21.99 -7.10 -21.96
N GLU A 378 21.20 -7.51 -22.95
CA GLU A 378 20.54 -6.61 -23.90
C GLU A 378 19.82 -5.44 -23.20
N ASN A 379 18.99 -5.79 -22.20
CA ASN A 379 18.22 -4.84 -21.42
C ASN A 379 19.10 -3.84 -20.64
N ALA A 380 20.31 -4.22 -20.22
CA ALA A 380 21.22 -3.31 -19.53
C ALA A 380 21.75 -2.22 -20.47
N ILE A 381 22.09 -2.61 -21.71
CA ILE A 381 22.51 -1.67 -22.77
C ILE A 381 21.34 -0.76 -23.14
N GLU A 382 20.13 -1.31 -23.33
CA GLU A 382 18.94 -0.50 -23.59
C GLU A 382 18.68 0.53 -22.49
N ALA A 383 18.79 0.12 -21.23
CA ALA A 383 18.58 1.02 -20.10
C ALA A 383 19.60 2.17 -20.11
N GLN A 384 20.89 1.87 -20.30
CA GLN A 384 21.92 2.91 -20.40
C GLN A 384 21.67 3.85 -21.58
N VAL A 385 21.23 3.35 -22.74
CA VAL A 385 20.92 4.19 -23.90
C VAL A 385 19.76 5.14 -23.60
N ILE A 386 18.69 4.67 -22.93
CA ILE A 386 17.56 5.52 -22.51
C ILE A 386 18.02 6.62 -21.54
N VAL A 387 18.85 6.24 -20.56
CA VAL A 387 19.39 7.17 -19.55
C VAL A 387 20.29 8.21 -20.19
N ALA A 388 21.21 7.77 -21.05
CA ALA A 388 22.11 8.64 -21.78
C ALA A 388 21.38 9.62 -22.71
N ARG A 389 20.34 9.14 -23.41
CA ARG A 389 19.47 9.97 -24.25
C ARG A 389 18.80 11.07 -23.43
N SER A 390 18.27 10.71 -22.27
CA SER A 390 17.58 11.63 -21.36
C SER A 390 18.53 12.70 -20.83
N TYR A 391 19.72 12.30 -20.36
CA TYR A 391 20.75 13.21 -19.88
C TYR A 391 21.16 14.22 -20.95
N ALA A 392 21.49 13.75 -22.16
CA ALA A 392 21.99 14.59 -23.23
C ALA A 392 20.96 15.63 -23.69
N LEU A 393 19.69 15.22 -23.86
CA LEU A 393 18.61 16.14 -24.22
C LEU A 393 18.28 17.15 -23.12
N ALA A 394 18.48 16.78 -21.84
CA ALA A 394 18.24 17.67 -20.70
C ALA A 394 19.47 18.48 -20.27
N TYR A 395 20.63 18.32 -20.93
CA TYR A 395 21.88 18.96 -20.49
C TYR A 395 21.83 20.48 -20.63
N GLY A 396 21.26 20.98 -21.74
CA GLY A 396 21.02 22.40 -22.00
C GLY A 396 22.18 23.15 -22.65
N GLY A 397 23.22 22.45 -23.12
CA GLY A 397 24.39 23.02 -23.79
C GLY A 397 25.22 21.95 -24.52
N PRO A 398 26.44 22.29 -25.00
CA PRO A 398 27.31 21.32 -25.65
C PRO A 398 27.76 20.21 -24.70
N ILE A 399 27.54 18.96 -25.08
CA ILE A 399 27.98 17.76 -24.34
C ILE A 399 29.47 17.51 -24.60
N CYS A 400 30.22 17.31 -23.51
CA CYS A 400 31.61 16.89 -23.59
C CYS A 400 31.75 15.37 -23.78
N THR A 401 32.84 14.92 -24.38
CA THR A 401 33.07 13.50 -24.73
C THR A 401 33.80 12.70 -23.66
N SER A 402 33.98 13.28 -22.48
CA SER A 402 34.65 12.68 -21.32
C SER A 402 33.64 12.30 -20.24
N ALA A 403 34.11 11.56 -19.23
CA ALA A 403 33.30 11.17 -18.07
C ALA A 403 32.75 12.34 -17.24
N SER A 404 33.18 13.59 -17.51
CA SER A 404 32.54 14.78 -16.92
C SER A 404 31.13 15.03 -17.46
N CYS A 405 30.80 14.51 -18.64
CA CYS A 405 29.44 14.46 -19.17
C CYS A 405 29.07 13.00 -19.42
N GLN A 406 29.54 12.46 -20.55
CA GLN A 406 29.36 11.07 -20.96
C GLN A 406 30.50 10.70 -21.92
N VAL A 407 31.14 9.55 -21.74
CA VAL A 407 32.19 9.15 -22.69
C VAL A 407 31.55 8.86 -24.05
N TYR A 408 32.05 9.51 -25.09
CA TYR A 408 31.61 9.35 -26.47
C TYR A 408 32.81 9.06 -27.38
N LYS A 409 32.73 7.95 -28.13
CA LYS A 409 33.79 7.48 -29.04
C LYS A 409 33.42 7.62 -30.51
N GLY A 410 32.20 8.03 -30.82
CA GLY A 410 31.67 8.04 -32.18
C GLY A 410 31.38 6.63 -32.72
N GLY A 411 30.96 6.57 -33.99
CA GLY A 411 30.61 5.34 -34.67
C GLY A 411 29.17 4.89 -34.46
N ASN A 412 28.85 3.69 -34.98
CA ASN A 412 27.50 3.14 -35.06
C ASN A 412 27.37 1.75 -34.43
N ALA A 413 28.34 1.34 -33.62
CA ALA A 413 28.40 -0.01 -33.07
C ALA A 413 27.18 -0.37 -32.20
N LYS A 414 26.57 0.62 -31.53
CA LYS A 414 25.34 0.45 -30.73
C LYS A 414 24.08 0.97 -31.43
N LYS A 415 24.11 1.05 -32.77
CA LYS A 415 22.94 1.48 -33.55
C LYS A 415 21.73 0.59 -33.29
N TRP A 416 21.92 -0.71 -33.08
CA TRP A 416 20.85 -1.63 -32.74
C TRP A 416 20.09 -1.18 -31.47
N ALA A 417 20.82 -0.78 -30.42
CA ALA A 417 20.23 -0.36 -29.15
C ALA A 417 19.59 1.02 -29.27
N ALA A 418 20.20 1.93 -30.04
CA ALA A 418 19.61 3.22 -30.36
C ALA A 418 18.27 3.06 -31.10
N ASP A 419 18.20 2.18 -32.10
CA ASP A 419 17.00 1.93 -32.89
C ASP A 419 15.88 1.23 -32.07
N GLU A 420 16.22 0.24 -31.24
CA GLU A 420 15.25 -0.51 -30.41
C GLU A 420 14.71 0.32 -29.21
N THR A 421 15.49 1.32 -28.77
CA THR A 421 15.08 2.29 -27.75
C THR A 421 14.71 3.66 -28.30
N LYS A 422 14.54 3.77 -29.63
CA LYS A 422 14.42 5.05 -30.33
C LYS A 422 13.42 5.99 -29.68
N GLY A 423 13.87 7.19 -29.39
CA GLY A 423 13.09 8.25 -28.77
C GLY A 423 12.69 8.02 -27.30
N LYS A 424 12.92 6.84 -26.69
CA LYS A 424 12.57 6.60 -25.28
C LYS A 424 13.45 7.45 -24.36
N VAL A 425 12.80 8.24 -23.51
CA VAL A 425 13.44 9.11 -22.51
C VAL A 425 12.71 9.05 -21.17
N LEU A 426 13.39 9.44 -20.09
CA LEU A 426 12.82 9.57 -18.75
C LEU A 426 12.27 10.98 -18.55
N LYS A 427 11.03 11.08 -18.08
CA LYS A 427 10.35 12.36 -17.82
C LYS A 427 9.82 12.45 -16.39
N SER A 428 9.95 13.63 -15.80
CA SER A 428 9.27 14.04 -14.57
C SER A 428 8.28 15.13 -14.94
N GLY A 429 6.98 14.82 -14.82
CA GLY A 429 5.93 15.62 -15.44
C GLY A 429 6.12 15.77 -16.95
N SER A 430 6.14 17.01 -17.45
CA SER A 430 6.33 17.31 -18.87
C SER A 430 7.80 17.41 -19.30
N SER A 431 8.74 17.47 -18.35
CA SER A 431 10.17 17.73 -18.61
C SER A 431 10.99 16.45 -18.69
N ILE A 432 11.98 16.43 -19.59
CA ILE A 432 13.01 15.37 -19.63
C ILE A 432 13.93 15.58 -18.44
N ILE A 433 14.25 14.50 -17.72
CA ILE A 433 15.12 14.59 -16.55
C ILE A 433 16.60 14.59 -16.94
N LYS A 434 17.41 15.31 -16.17
CA LYS A 434 18.87 15.17 -16.21
C LYS A 434 19.25 13.87 -15.49
N ALA A 435 19.30 12.79 -16.24
CA ALA A 435 19.47 11.43 -15.75
C ALA A 435 20.96 11.10 -15.48
N TYR A 436 21.48 11.51 -14.33
CA TYR A 436 22.88 11.24 -13.93
C TYR A 436 23.13 9.76 -13.69
N TYR A 437 24.33 9.27 -14.02
CA TYR A 437 24.70 7.87 -13.83
C TYR A 437 26.18 7.72 -13.50
N SER A 438 26.58 6.54 -13.02
CA SER A 438 27.95 6.18 -12.66
C SER A 438 28.23 4.69 -12.91
N SER A 439 29.49 4.28 -12.79
CA SER A 439 29.95 2.89 -12.91
C SER A 439 29.26 1.99 -11.89
N ASP A 440 29.42 2.31 -10.61
CA ASP A 440 29.01 1.43 -9.53
C ASP A 440 28.68 2.22 -8.27
N ASN A 441 28.01 1.52 -7.35
CA ASN A 441 27.56 2.04 -6.07
C ASN A 441 28.41 1.53 -4.91
N ASN A 442 29.63 1.04 -5.15
CA ASN A 442 30.44 0.36 -4.12
C ASN A 442 30.70 1.24 -2.88
N ASN A 443 30.56 2.56 -3.03
CA ASN A 443 30.59 3.52 -1.95
C ASN A 443 29.29 3.57 -1.08
N GLY A 444 28.45 2.52 -1.05
CA GLY A 444 27.18 2.49 -0.33
C GLY A 444 26.32 1.25 -0.63
N TRP A 445 25.14 1.17 -0.02
CA TRP A 445 24.10 0.15 -0.32
C TRP A 445 23.18 0.64 -1.43
N GLY A 446 23.79 0.87 -2.60
CA GLY A 446 23.14 1.42 -3.77
C GLY A 446 23.31 2.92 -3.95
N THR A 447 22.34 3.54 -4.60
CA THR A 447 22.44 4.94 -5.00
C THR A 447 22.05 5.84 -3.86
N ALA A 448 22.70 6.97 -3.79
CA ALA A 448 22.42 8.00 -2.82
C ALA A 448 21.31 8.93 -3.31
N THR A 449 20.73 9.67 -2.35
CA THR A 449 19.76 10.73 -2.67
C THR A 449 20.46 11.97 -3.24
N HIS A 450 19.74 12.90 -3.85
CA HIS A 450 20.35 14.21 -4.17
C HIS A 450 20.84 14.98 -2.93
N ARG A 451 20.36 14.68 -1.71
CA ARG A 451 20.88 15.23 -0.45
C ARG A 451 22.23 14.64 -0.04
N ASN A 452 22.89 13.93 -0.95
CA ASN A 452 24.17 13.27 -0.74
C ASN A 452 25.33 14.28 -0.64
N PRO A 453 26.30 14.03 0.25
CA PRO A 453 27.56 14.77 0.36
C PRO A 453 28.35 14.83 -0.96
N VAL A 454 28.18 13.86 -1.87
CA VAL A 454 28.93 13.77 -3.13
C VAL A 454 28.87 15.05 -3.98
N TRP A 455 27.72 15.71 -4.10
CA TRP A 455 27.57 16.98 -4.84
C TRP A 455 27.04 18.12 -3.97
N CYS A 456 27.12 17.95 -2.65
CA CYS A 456 26.71 18.97 -1.71
C CYS A 456 27.91 19.81 -1.32
N TRP A 457 27.97 21.03 -1.86
CA TRP A 457 29.10 21.93 -1.65
C TRP A 457 28.97 22.82 -0.40
N ASP A 458 27.96 22.56 0.43
CA ASP A 458 27.72 23.24 1.72
C ASP A 458 28.52 22.59 2.85
N PHE A 459 29.22 23.39 3.65
CA PHE A 459 30.08 22.91 4.74
C PHE A 459 29.32 22.07 5.76
N SER A 460 28.08 22.44 6.08
CA SER A 460 27.23 21.75 7.07
C SER A 460 26.40 20.60 6.48
N GLY A 461 26.52 20.33 5.17
CA GLY A 461 25.74 19.30 4.48
C GLY A 461 24.26 19.65 4.29
N ASN A 462 23.90 20.93 4.24
CA ASN A 462 22.52 21.39 4.01
C ASN A 462 22.23 21.56 2.50
N CYS A 463 21.92 20.47 1.82
CA CYS A 463 21.98 20.36 0.35
C CYS A 463 20.68 20.69 -0.42
N GLY A 464 19.72 21.41 0.19
CA GLY A 464 18.43 21.73 -0.44
C GLY A 464 17.49 20.53 -0.67
N GLU A 465 16.32 20.76 -1.28
CA GLU A 465 15.27 19.73 -1.47
C GLU A 465 15.62 18.69 -2.56
N GLY A 466 16.48 19.06 -3.51
CA GLY A 466 16.97 18.19 -4.57
C GLY A 466 15.99 17.83 -5.67
N PHE A 467 16.44 16.95 -6.57
CA PHE A 467 15.62 16.49 -7.69
C PHE A 467 14.72 15.33 -7.25
N SER A 468 13.41 15.43 -7.48
CA SER A 468 12.44 14.41 -7.07
C SER A 468 12.74 13.02 -7.66
N TRP A 469 13.35 12.96 -8.84
CA TRP A 469 13.72 11.72 -9.54
C TRP A 469 15.10 11.16 -9.17
N LEU A 470 15.90 11.83 -8.33
CA LEU A 470 17.20 11.33 -7.85
C LEU A 470 17.08 10.95 -6.38
N GLN A 471 16.26 9.93 -6.12
CA GLN A 471 16.18 9.29 -4.82
C GLN A 471 17.18 8.14 -4.75
N GLY A 472 17.64 7.85 -3.54
CA GLY A 472 18.50 6.70 -3.32
C GLY A 472 17.70 5.42 -3.39
N VAL A 473 18.24 4.43 -4.10
CA VAL A 473 17.65 3.10 -4.29
C VAL A 473 18.70 2.03 -4.04
N ASN A 474 18.30 0.93 -3.41
CA ASN A 474 19.21 -0.15 -3.06
C ASN A 474 19.25 -1.22 -4.17
N ASP A 475 20.34 -1.26 -4.95
CA ASP A 475 20.59 -2.24 -6.01
C ASP A 475 21.46 -3.42 -5.56
N SER A 476 21.83 -3.50 -4.28
CA SER A 476 22.82 -4.47 -3.78
C SER A 476 22.43 -5.94 -3.95
N SER A 477 21.12 -6.24 -4.07
CA SER A 477 20.63 -7.61 -4.25
C SER A 477 20.88 -8.18 -5.64
N PHE A 478 21.09 -7.34 -6.65
CA PHE A 478 21.28 -7.78 -8.03
C PHE A 478 22.47 -7.16 -8.73
N ALA A 479 23.04 -6.06 -8.25
CA ALA A 479 24.18 -5.40 -8.89
C ALA A 479 25.35 -6.35 -9.06
N ALA A 480 26.04 -6.24 -10.21
CA ALA A 480 27.27 -6.99 -10.43
C ALA A 480 28.30 -6.64 -9.35
N LYS A 481 29.00 -7.66 -8.84
CA LYS A 481 30.07 -7.48 -7.87
C LYS A 481 31.38 -7.14 -8.57
N GLY A 482 32.04 -6.09 -8.11
CA GLY A 482 33.41 -5.73 -8.49
C GLY A 482 34.38 -5.89 -7.33
N SER A 483 35.66 -5.58 -7.55
CA SER A 483 36.72 -5.72 -6.56
C SER A 483 36.49 -4.92 -5.26
N TYR A 484 35.65 -3.88 -5.30
CA TYR A 484 35.38 -3.01 -4.16
C TYR A 484 33.97 -3.18 -3.57
N THR A 485 33.14 -4.09 -4.07
CA THR A 485 31.74 -4.24 -3.61
C THR A 485 31.65 -4.72 -2.17
N ASP A 486 32.48 -5.71 -1.83
CA ASP A 486 32.58 -6.32 -0.51
C ASP A 486 33.91 -5.94 0.18
N TRP A 487 34.63 -4.94 -0.36
CA TRP A 487 35.91 -4.53 0.18
C TRP A 487 35.71 -3.78 1.49
N MET A 488 36.44 -4.19 2.52
CA MET A 488 36.39 -3.57 3.82
C MET A 488 37.74 -2.94 4.17
N TRP A 489 37.68 -1.87 4.94
CA TRP A 489 38.86 -1.14 5.38
C TRP A 489 38.66 -0.60 6.79
N ARG A 490 39.76 -0.37 7.49
CA ARG A 490 39.78 0.38 8.74
C ARG A 490 40.94 1.35 8.79
N ALA A 491 40.79 2.38 9.59
CA ALA A 491 41.84 3.30 9.95
C ALA A 491 42.59 2.83 11.22
N ASN A 492 43.64 3.54 11.59
CA ASN A 492 44.26 3.43 12.90
C ASN A 492 43.30 3.97 13.99
N SER A 493 43.56 3.59 15.24
CA SER A 493 42.89 4.20 16.37
C SER A 493 43.57 5.50 16.79
N TYR A 494 42.76 6.42 17.31
CA TYR A 494 43.14 7.74 17.79
C TYR A 494 42.31 8.11 19.01
N SER A 495 42.93 8.76 19.98
CA SER A 495 42.19 9.40 21.05
C SER A 495 41.34 10.56 20.53
N LEU A 496 40.26 10.92 21.24
CA LEU A 496 39.47 12.12 20.93
C LEU A 496 40.33 13.40 20.93
N LYS A 497 41.42 13.42 21.70
CA LYS A 497 42.36 14.55 21.72
C LYS A 497 43.15 14.65 20.41
N GLU A 498 43.53 13.52 19.82
CA GLU A 498 44.20 13.50 18.51
C GLU A 498 43.23 13.87 17.39
N LEU A 499 41.98 13.39 17.44
CA LEU A 499 40.94 13.79 16.49
C LEU A 499 40.55 15.27 16.64
N GLN A 500 40.60 15.83 17.85
CA GLN A 500 40.52 17.28 18.07
C GLN A 500 41.70 18.00 17.40
N SER A 501 42.92 17.47 17.54
CA SER A 501 44.11 18.07 16.94
C SER A 501 44.07 18.07 15.41
N MET A 502 43.43 17.08 14.78
CA MET A 502 43.15 17.04 13.35
C MET A 502 42.36 18.28 12.89
N LEU A 503 41.25 18.58 13.57
CA LEU A 503 40.41 19.74 13.24
C LEU A 503 41.18 21.05 13.49
N GLU A 504 41.92 21.13 14.60
CA GLU A 504 42.73 22.32 14.94
C GLU A 504 43.85 22.57 13.92
N TRP A 505 44.50 21.51 13.45
CA TRP A 505 45.50 21.56 12.39
C TRP A 505 44.86 22.09 11.10
N TYR A 506 43.76 21.48 10.65
CA TYR A 506 43.09 21.88 9.42
C TYR A 506 42.60 23.33 9.47
N SER A 507 42.13 23.80 10.64
CA SER A 507 41.69 25.19 10.84
C SER A 507 42.78 26.24 10.61
N LYS A 508 44.06 25.84 10.66
CA LYS A 508 45.24 26.69 10.48
C LYS A 508 45.90 26.52 9.11
N ALA A 509 45.48 25.52 8.32
CA ALA A 509 46.11 25.16 7.06
C ALA A 509 45.87 26.17 5.92
N GLY A 510 44.84 27.02 6.03
CA GLY A 510 44.55 28.07 5.04
C GLY A 510 43.91 27.56 3.75
N TYR A 511 43.29 26.38 3.76
CA TYR A 511 42.58 25.84 2.61
C TYR A 511 41.29 26.62 2.34
N SER A 512 41.05 26.92 1.06
CA SER A 512 39.81 27.55 0.60
C SER A 512 38.66 26.56 0.54
N TYR A 513 38.93 25.27 0.34
CA TYR A 513 37.90 24.24 0.19
C TYR A 513 38.37 22.82 0.52
N PRO A 514 37.72 22.09 1.44
CA PRO A 514 36.82 22.60 2.48
C PRO A 514 37.48 23.77 3.25
N SER A 515 36.71 24.79 3.61
CA SER A 515 37.25 26.05 4.17
C SER A 515 37.86 25.84 5.56
N SER A 516 39.14 26.18 5.74
CA SER A 516 39.78 26.20 7.06
C SER A 516 39.08 27.16 8.04
N ASN A 517 38.50 28.25 7.54
CA ASN A 517 37.74 29.19 8.38
C ASN A 517 36.44 28.58 8.90
N ASP A 518 35.77 27.73 8.13
CA ASP A 518 34.55 27.07 8.57
C ASP A 518 34.85 26.04 9.65
N VAL A 519 35.94 25.27 9.51
CA VAL A 519 36.44 24.39 10.57
C VAL A 519 36.80 25.18 11.83
N LYS A 520 37.46 26.34 11.68
CA LYS A 520 37.77 27.23 12.81
C LYS A 520 36.52 27.72 13.52
N ASN A 521 35.51 28.15 12.77
CA ASN A 521 34.24 28.62 13.31
C ASN A 521 33.50 27.50 14.06
N LEU A 522 33.50 26.29 13.49
CA LEU A 522 32.95 25.10 14.13
C LEU A 522 33.65 24.80 15.46
N LEU A 523 34.99 24.79 15.49
CA LEU A 523 35.76 24.55 16.71
C LEU A 523 35.44 25.58 17.81
N ASN A 524 35.32 26.86 17.42
CA ASN A 524 34.94 27.92 18.35
C ASN A 524 33.53 27.70 18.94
N SER A 525 32.60 27.14 18.16
CA SER A 525 31.24 26.88 18.64
C SER A 525 31.13 25.62 19.50
N VAL A 526 31.79 24.52 19.12
CA VAL A 526 31.63 23.22 19.81
C VAL A 526 32.56 23.07 21.01
N GLY A 527 33.70 23.76 21.03
CA GLY A 527 34.72 23.60 22.08
C GLY A 527 35.48 22.29 21.96
N SER A 528 35.89 21.70 23.10
CA SER A 528 36.67 20.46 23.11
C SER A 528 35.83 19.25 22.69
N LEU A 529 36.30 18.48 21.71
CA LEU A 529 35.65 17.26 21.24
C LEU A 529 35.32 16.28 22.37
N LYS A 530 34.09 15.77 22.34
CA LYS A 530 33.59 14.71 23.22
C LYS A 530 33.13 13.49 22.45
N ASP A 531 32.59 13.68 21.24
CA ASP A 531 32.02 12.61 20.44
C ASP A 531 31.93 13.01 18.95
N ILE A 532 31.87 12.01 18.06
CA ILE A 532 31.65 12.18 16.62
C ILE A 532 30.49 11.27 16.21
N GLN A 533 29.45 11.88 15.67
CA GLN A 533 28.21 11.20 15.27
C GLN A 533 27.95 11.34 13.77
N PHE A 534 27.04 10.53 13.23
CA PHE A 534 26.77 10.46 11.79
C PHE A 534 25.30 10.63 11.49
N VAL A 535 24.99 11.48 10.51
CA VAL A 535 23.70 11.48 9.82
C VAL A 535 23.91 10.81 8.49
N ARG A 536 23.22 9.70 8.23
CA ARG A 536 23.37 8.92 7.00
C ARG A 536 22.25 9.18 6.01
N ASP A 537 22.54 8.99 4.73
CA ASP A 537 21.50 8.88 3.72
C ASP A 537 20.98 7.44 3.59
N VAL A 538 19.98 7.24 2.74
CA VAL A 538 19.35 5.92 2.50
C VAL A 538 20.31 4.87 1.93
N SER A 539 21.47 5.27 1.43
CA SER A 539 22.51 4.36 0.92
C SER A 539 23.56 4.01 1.98
N GLY A 540 23.40 4.51 3.21
CA GLY A 540 24.34 4.32 4.31
C GLY A 540 25.58 5.22 4.26
N ARG A 541 25.68 6.12 3.27
CA ARG A 541 26.76 7.10 3.20
C ARG A 541 26.60 8.12 4.32
N ALA A 542 27.72 8.53 4.93
CA ALA A 542 27.78 9.60 5.93
C ALA A 542 27.43 10.93 5.26
N ALA A 543 26.16 11.35 5.33
CA ALA A 543 25.74 12.60 4.74
C ALA A 543 26.29 13.79 5.51
N LYS A 544 26.27 13.69 6.84
CA LYS A 544 26.89 14.63 7.76
C LYS A 544 27.65 13.89 8.85
N VAL A 545 28.72 14.52 9.31
CA VAL A 545 29.48 14.15 10.49
C VAL A 545 29.25 15.24 11.52
N ARG A 546 28.54 14.89 12.58
CA ARG A 546 28.21 15.78 13.69
C ARG A 546 29.33 15.74 14.72
N ILE A 547 30.02 16.85 14.86
CA ILE A 547 31.09 17.07 15.83
C ILE A 547 30.46 17.54 17.13
N VAL A 548 30.53 16.72 18.17
CA VAL A 548 29.96 17.03 19.48
C VAL A 548 31.08 17.42 20.41
N GLY A 549 31.03 18.66 20.91
CA GLY A 549 31.99 19.19 21.86
C GLY A 549 31.37 19.57 23.19
N LYS A 550 32.20 20.11 24.09
CA LYS A 550 31.78 20.53 25.43
C LYS A 550 30.71 21.62 25.43
N ASN A 551 30.71 22.50 24.43
CA ASN A 551 29.85 23.69 24.38
C ASN A 551 28.61 23.52 23.48
N GLY A 552 28.57 22.46 22.67
CA GLY A 552 27.51 22.22 21.71
C GLY A 552 27.94 21.25 20.63
N ALA A 553 27.17 21.18 19.55
CA ALA A 553 27.46 20.34 18.39
C ALA A 553 27.33 21.14 17.09
N GLY A 554 28.03 20.70 16.05
CA GLY A 554 27.89 21.24 14.71
C GLY A 554 28.24 20.21 13.64
N ASP A 555 27.70 20.40 12.45
CA ASP A 555 27.77 19.40 11.38
C ASP A 555 28.84 19.78 10.35
N ILE A 556 29.55 18.77 9.84
CA ILE A 556 30.42 18.83 8.67
C ILE A 556 29.83 17.90 7.60
N ASN A 557 29.83 18.30 6.34
CA ASN A 557 29.55 17.41 5.22
C ASN A 557 30.48 16.17 5.26
N GLY A 558 29.94 14.96 5.06
CA GLY A 558 30.75 13.76 5.20
C GLY A 558 31.92 13.61 4.22
N GLU A 559 31.79 14.12 3.00
CA GLU A 559 32.91 14.16 2.05
C GLU A 559 33.99 15.15 2.52
N PHE A 560 33.60 16.28 3.12
CA PHE A 560 34.57 17.22 3.66
C PHE A 560 35.26 16.68 4.89
N PHE A 561 34.54 16.00 5.78
CA PHE A 561 35.17 15.33 6.91
C PHE A 561 36.21 14.31 6.44
N LYS A 562 35.86 13.47 5.46
CA LYS A 562 36.79 12.52 4.82
C LYS A 562 38.01 13.24 4.21
N ILE A 563 37.83 14.35 3.50
CA ILE A 563 38.93 15.15 2.94
C ILE A 563 39.82 15.70 4.06
N ILE A 564 39.24 16.30 5.09
CA ILE A 564 39.95 16.87 6.25
C ILE A 564 40.80 15.79 6.93
N TYR A 565 40.19 14.64 7.22
CA TYR A 565 40.85 13.48 7.82
C TYR A 565 42.01 12.99 6.95
N ASN A 566 41.76 12.76 5.65
CA ASN A 566 42.77 12.27 4.72
C ASN A 566 43.92 13.25 4.53
N PHE A 567 43.67 14.56 4.60
CA PHE A 567 44.72 15.58 4.56
C PHE A 567 45.56 15.55 5.84
N TRP A 568 44.93 15.41 6.99
CA TRP A 568 45.64 15.35 8.26
C TRP A 568 46.54 14.12 8.35
N VAL A 569 46.02 12.91 8.08
CA VAL A 569 46.84 11.69 8.10
C VAL A 569 47.97 11.72 7.07
N GLY A 570 47.75 12.35 5.91
CA GLY A 570 48.78 12.52 4.89
C GLY A 570 49.89 13.52 5.22
N ASN A 571 49.73 14.36 6.24
CA ASN A 571 50.69 15.41 6.60
C ASN A 571 51.25 15.31 8.03
N GLU A 572 50.51 14.75 9.00
CA GLU A 572 50.85 14.77 10.43
C GLU A 572 51.11 13.37 11.03
N VAL A 573 50.71 12.29 10.36
CA VAL A 573 50.92 10.88 10.78
C VAL A 573 52.02 10.28 9.88
N PRO A 574 52.94 9.39 10.33
CA PRO A 574 54.30 9.29 9.77
C PRO A 574 54.33 9.05 8.25
N SER A 575 55.32 9.67 7.59
CA SER A 575 55.61 9.52 6.17
C SER A 575 55.63 8.04 5.75
N GLY A 576 54.67 7.63 4.92
CA GLY A 576 54.59 6.29 4.33
C GLY A 576 53.43 5.40 4.81
N GLU A 577 52.68 5.80 5.85
CA GLU A 577 51.51 5.05 6.30
C GLU A 577 50.24 5.38 5.47
N VAL A 578 49.48 4.35 5.10
CA VAL A 578 48.22 4.49 4.36
C VAL A 578 47.07 4.37 5.35
N ASP A 579 46.65 5.50 5.91
CA ASP A 579 45.53 5.55 6.86
C ASP A 579 44.32 6.40 6.40
N PRO A 580 43.86 6.32 5.14
CA PRO A 580 42.76 7.16 4.69
C PRO A 580 41.39 6.53 5.01
N ILE A 581 40.40 7.41 5.13
CA ILE A 581 39.00 7.05 4.92
C ILE A 581 38.79 6.89 3.41
N PHE A 582 38.51 5.66 2.97
CA PHE A 582 38.43 5.33 1.54
C PHE A 582 37.06 5.55 0.92
N SER A 583 36.00 5.59 1.71
CA SER A 583 34.62 5.69 1.25
C SER A 583 33.82 6.67 2.11
N LEU A 584 32.64 7.05 1.64
CA LEU A 584 31.62 7.78 2.39
C LEU A 584 30.76 6.86 3.26
N THR A 585 30.79 5.56 3.03
CA THR A 585 30.20 4.57 3.94
C THR A 585 31.26 4.16 4.96
N PHE A 586 31.50 5.07 5.90
CA PHE A 586 32.38 4.85 7.05
C PHE A 586 31.65 5.06 8.37
N TYR A 587 32.18 4.44 9.41
CA TYR A 587 31.67 4.32 10.75
C TYR A 587 32.77 4.68 11.74
N PHE A 588 32.39 4.95 12.99
CA PHE A 588 33.29 5.36 14.06
C PHE A 588 32.97 4.53 15.29
N ARG A 589 34.01 3.97 15.93
CA ARG A 589 33.84 3.09 17.09
C ARG A 589 35.01 3.25 18.07
N GLN A 590 34.73 3.07 19.36
CA GLN A 590 35.76 2.95 20.40
C GLN A 590 36.30 1.51 20.46
N VAL A 591 37.61 1.36 20.68
CA VAL A 591 38.25 0.06 20.87
C VAL A 591 37.97 -0.45 22.28
N GLU A 592 37.38 -1.64 22.38
CA GLU A 592 36.99 -2.27 23.65
C GLU A 592 38.13 -2.88 24.48
#